data_AF-A0AAW5G7I7-F1
#
_entry.id   AF-A0AAW5G7I7-F1
#
_cell.length_a   1.000
_cell.length_b   1.000
_cell.length_c   1.000
_cell.angle_alpha   90.00
_cell.angle_beta   90.00
_cell.angle_gamma   90.00
#
_symmetry.space_group_name_H-M   'P 1'
#
loop_
_entity.id
_entity.type
_entity.pdbx_description
1 polymer ?
#
loop_
_entity_poly.entity_id
_entity_poly.type
_entity_poly.pdbx_seq_one_letter_code
_entity_poly.pdbx_strand_id
1 'polypeptide(L)'
;MTIGNLDALIDTARIVLEPLDPHYMAQKDAAFKNDYLTLLATLLLENGALNKDQQRLMTLLLTAITPSSQLAYYLQQASKLEADELRRILDNLRQDQHASQALLFDFVVVQRIARPLNVTDIERLSWLAKLTGLNEEQVLHISFWSQQLLGITIPLENFASIAKKVNITALELSYLPNAPDNATFPQKGEFLTQGRYVYVRENSFEAKPGWVNILGVLAEKYILRTVYIRQSCIVFNIIMDEVKSRDSNYGKNGEPVFDIIKLPPAFCVWQSFFYRELP
;
A
#
# COMPACT_ATOMS: atom_id res chain seq x y z
N MET A 1 19.85 20.29 26.48
CA MET A 1 19.43 19.97 25.10
C MET A 1 18.08 19.29 25.16
N THR A 2 17.05 19.93 24.63
CA THR A 2 15.69 19.41 24.63
C THR A 2 15.52 18.43 23.46
N ILE A 3 14.96 17.25 23.76
CA ILE A 3 14.74 16.11 22.84
C ILE A 3 14.10 16.56 21.50
N GLY A 4 13.24 17.59 21.52
CA GLY A 4 12.56 18.10 20.32
C GLY A 4 13.43 18.77 19.24
N ASN A 5 14.71 19.10 19.50
CA ASN A 5 15.60 19.60 18.44
C ASN A 5 16.13 18.46 17.56
N LEU A 6 16.38 17.29 18.14
CA LEU A 6 16.87 16.14 17.39
C LEU A 6 15.80 15.59 16.43
N ASP A 7 14.54 15.49 16.87
CA ASP A 7 13.45 14.98 16.04
C ASP A 7 13.22 15.85 14.78
N ALA A 8 13.25 17.19 14.95
CA ALA A 8 13.11 18.13 13.83
C ALA A 8 14.31 18.09 12.87
N LEU A 9 15.52 17.89 13.39
CA LEU A 9 16.72 17.70 12.56
C LEU A 9 16.66 16.37 11.80
N ILE A 10 16.18 15.30 12.42
CA ILE A 10 15.98 13.99 11.79
C ILE A 10 14.92 14.09 10.69
N ASP A 11 13.81 14.80 10.91
CA ASP A 11 12.81 15.03 9.86
C ASP A 11 13.38 15.75 8.65
N THR A 12 14.09 16.85 8.91
CA THR A 12 14.69 17.66 7.86
C THR A 12 15.71 16.83 7.08
N ALA A 13 16.55 16.06 7.78
CA ALA A 13 17.49 15.14 7.15
C ALA A 13 16.76 14.05 6.36
N ARG A 14 15.68 13.47 6.90
CA ARG A 14 14.93 12.40 6.22
C ARG A 14 14.25 12.89 4.96
N ILE A 15 13.64 14.08 4.95
CA ILE A 15 13.05 14.65 3.74
C ILE A 15 14.11 14.79 2.62
N VAL A 16 15.35 15.11 2.98
CA VAL A 16 16.47 15.24 2.04
C VAL A 16 17.04 13.89 1.61
N LEU A 17 17.17 12.94 2.54
CA LEU A 17 17.81 11.64 2.32
C LEU A 17 16.87 10.60 1.72
N GLU A 18 15.59 10.65 2.08
CA GLU A 18 14.51 9.75 1.70
C GLU A 18 13.25 10.58 1.39
N PRO A 19 13.24 11.32 0.27
CA PRO A 19 12.09 12.13 -0.10
C PRO A 19 10.85 11.23 -0.24
N LEU A 20 9.72 11.73 0.26
CA LEU A 20 8.45 11.03 0.12
C LEU A 20 8.05 10.98 -1.35
N ASP A 21 7.44 9.87 -1.75
CA ASP A 21 6.80 9.77 -3.05
C ASP A 21 5.76 10.90 -3.21
N PRO A 22 5.59 11.47 -4.42
CA PRO A 22 4.62 12.52 -4.65
C PRO A 22 3.22 12.07 -4.21
N HIS A 23 2.52 12.91 -3.45
CA HIS A 23 1.15 12.61 -3.05
C HIS A 23 0.21 12.60 -4.26
N TYR A 24 -0.90 11.84 -4.22
CA TYR A 24 -1.89 11.83 -5.29
C TYR A 24 -2.40 13.24 -5.65
N MET A 25 -2.51 14.12 -4.65
CA MET A 25 -2.94 15.50 -4.84
C MET A 25 -1.89 16.41 -5.48
N ALA A 26 -0.63 16.00 -5.60
CA ALA A 26 0.46 16.83 -6.13
C ALA A 26 0.21 17.30 -7.56
N GLN A 27 -0.47 16.48 -8.37
CA GLN A 27 -0.78 16.76 -9.78
C GLN A 27 -2.08 17.57 -9.97
N LYS A 28 -2.81 17.87 -8.89
CA LYS A 28 -4.08 18.62 -8.95
C LYS A 28 -3.83 20.12 -9.01
N ASP A 29 -4.83 20.86 -9.47
CA ASP A 29 -4.77 22.32 -9.49
C ASP A 29 -4.78 22.90 -8.06
N ALA A 30 -4.37 24.17 -7.95
CA ALA A 30 -4.20 24.83 -6.67
C ALA A 30 -5.52 24.96 -5.88
N ALA A 31 -6.67 25.14 -6.56
CA ALA A 31 -7.95 25.25 -5.87
C ALA A 31 -8.35 23.90 -5.27
N PHE A 32 -8.22 22.82 -6.04
CA PHE A 32 -8.52 21.47 -5.56
C PHE A 32 -7.58 21.01 -4.43
N LYS A 33 -6.29 21.35 -4.50
CA LYS A 33 -5.34 21.15 -3.39
C LYS A 33 -5.78 21.91 -2.13
N ASN A 34 -6.21 23.16 -2.27
CA ASN A 34 -6.65 23.98 -1.14
C ASN A 34 -7.94 23.45 -0.50
N ASP A 35 -8.91 23.04 -1.30
CA ASP A 35 -10.15 22.42 -0.84
C ASP A 35 -9.87 21.16 -0.02
N TYR A 36 -9.03 20.27 -0.57
CA TYR A 36 -8.60 19.03 0.07
C TYR A 36 -7.91 19.29 1.42
N LEU A 37 -6.93 20.19 1.45
CA LEU A 37 -6.14 20.48 2.66
C LEU A 37 -6.96 21.22 3.72
N THR A 38 -7.88 22.09 3.31
CA THR A 38 -8.83 22.74 4.22
C THR A 38 -9.74 21.71 4.86
N LEU A 39 -10.32 20.80 4.08
CA LEU A 39 -11.17 19.74 4.63
C LEU A 39 -10.40 18.81 5.55
N LEU A 40 -9.19 18.37 5.17
CA LEU A 40 -8.35 17.54 6.04
C LEU A 40 -8.06 18.26 7.38
N ALA A 41 -7.73 19.55 7.34
CA ALA A 41 -7.52 20.35 8.54
C ALA A 41 -8.79 20.47 9.41
N THR A 42 -9.96 20.69 8.80
CA THR A 42 -11.25 20.71 9.50
C THR A 42 -11.49 19.40 10.24
N LEU A 43 -11.29 18.26 9.57
CA LEU A 43 -11.50 16.94 10.17
C LEU A 43 -10.59 16.70 11.38
N LEU A 44 -9.34 17.16 11.32
CA LEU A 44 -8.39 16.97 12.40
C LEU A 44 -8.62 17.92 13.59
N LEU A 45 -9.10 19.15 13.34
CA LEU A 45 -9.32 20.17 14.37
C LEU A 45 -10.58 19.95 15.22
N GLU A 46 -11.52 19.12 14.77
CA GLU A 46 -12.72 18.75 15.54
C GLU A 46 -12.40 18.20 16.93
N ASN A 47 -11.24 17.57 17.09
CA ASN A 47 -10.79 17.00 18.36
C ASN A 47 -9.89 17.95 19.18
N GLY A 48 -9.87 19.23 18.80
CA GLY A 48 -9.01 20.26 19.38
C GLY A 48 -7.77 20.54 18.54
N ALA A 49 -6.84 21.30 19.13
CA ALA A 49 -5.60 21.67 18.45
C ALA A 49 -4.74 20.45 18.12
N LEU A 50 -4.11 20.46 16.96
CA LEU A 50 -3.17 19.41 16.55
C LEU A 50 -2.00 19.32 17.53
N ASN A 51 -1.66 18.10 17.96
CA ASN A 51 -0.44 17.88 18.73
C ASN A 51 0.81 17.93 17.83
N LYS A 52 2.00 17.83 18.44
CA LYS A 52 3.28 17.94 17.71
C LYS A 52 3.45 16.89 16.60
N ASP A 53 3.05 15.66 16.86
CA ASP A 53 3.19 14.55 15.90
C ASP A 53 2.24 14.74 14.70
N GLN A 54 1.02 15.20 14.97
CA GLN A 54 0.05 15.55 13.92
C GLN A 54 0.54 16.72 13.07
N GLN A 55 1.08 17.78 13.70
CA GLN A 55 1.65 18.92 12.97
C GLN A 55 2.85 18.51 12.11
N ARG A 56 3.70 17.62 12.62
CA ARG A 56 4.84 17.03 11.90
C ARG A 56 4.37 16.26 10.67
N LEU A 57 3.43 15.33 10.82
CA LEU A 57 2.88 14.58 9.67
C LEU A 57 2.19 15.49 8.65
N MET A 58 1.42 16.48 9.11
CA MET A 58 0.80 17.44 8.20
C MET A 58 1.84 18.25 7.41
N THR A 59 2.97 18.60 8.02
CA THR A 59 4.07 19.30 7.32
C THR A 59 4.73 18.41 6.27
N LEU A 60 4.89 17.12 6.56
CA LEU A 60 5.38 16.13 5.58
C LEU A 60 4.41 15.98 4.41
N LEU A 61 3.10 15.87 4.67
CA LEU A 61 2.08 15.81 3.64
C LEU A 61 2.07 17.07 2.75
N LEU A 62 2.19 18.26 3.34
CA LEU A 62 2.27 19.51 2.58
C LEU A 62 3.50 19.52 1.67
N THR A 63 4.64 18.99 2.13
CA THR A 63 5.85 18.86 1.30
C THR A 63 5.62 17.95 0.09
N ALA A 64 4.90 16.83 0.28
CA ALA A 64 4.58 15.90 -0.80
C ALA A 64 3.47 16.41 -1.75
N ILE A 65 2.55 17.24 -1.27
CA ILE A 65 1.45 17.83 -2.05
C ILE A 65 1.89 19.09 -2.81
N THR A 66 2.88 19.81 -2.27
CA THR A 66 3.40 21.10 -2.79
C THR A 66 2.29 22.13 -3.04
N PRO A 67 1.50 22.52 -2.03
CA PRO A 67 0.53 23.60 -2.18
C PRO A 67 1.19 24.97 -2.07
N SER A 68 0.45 26.02 -2.45
CA SER A 68 0.93 27.40 -2.39
C SER A 68 0.98 28.00 -0.98
N SER A 69 0.26 27.39 -0.02
CA SER A 69 0.10 27.92 1.34
C SER A 69 0.70 27.00 2.40
N GLN A 70 1.04 27.57 3.55
CA GLN A 70 1.58 26.84 4.71
C GLN A 70 0.47 26.26 5.59
N LEU A 71 0.82 25.34 6.50
CA LEU A 71 -0.12 24.69 7.43
C LEU A 71 -1.04 25.68 8.17
N ALA A 72 -0.48 26.78 8.68
CA ALA A 72 -1.23 27.79 9.43
C ALA A 72 -2.42 28.36 8.64
N TYR A 73 -2.27 28.52 7.32
CA TYR A 73 -3.36 28.96 6.46
C TYR A 73 -4.54 27.97 6.47
N TYR A 74 -4.26 26.68 6.31
CA TYR A 74 -5.31 25.65 6.27
C TYR A 74 -6.01 25.48 7.62
N LEU A 75 -5.27 25.59 8.73
CA LEU A 75 -5.86 25.60 10.07
C LEU A 75 -6.79 26.80 10.27
N GLN A 76 -6.41 27.97 9.73
CA GLN A 76 -7.26 29.16 9.77
C GLN A 76 -8.51 29.00 8.89
N GLN A 77 -8.38 28.47 7.68
CA GLN A 77 -9.52 28.23 6.78
C GLN A 77 -10.49 27.20 7.36
N ALA A 78 -9.96 26.14 7.98
CA ALA A 78 -10.77 25.12 8.63
C ALA A 78 -11.72 25.70 9.69
N SER A 79 -11.27 26.71 10.46
CA SER A 79 -12.10 27.39 11.47
C SER A 79 -13.21 28.29 10.90
N LYS A 80 -13.19 28.54 9.58
CA LYS A 80 -14.13 29.41 8.86
C LYS A 80 -14.95 28.65 7.81
N LEU A 81 -14.81 27.32 7.76
CA LEU A 81 -15.46 26.51 6.73
C LEU A 81 -16.97 26.48 6.96
N GLU A 82 -17.71 27.05 6.01
CA GLU A 82 -19.17 27.10 6.05
C GLU A 82 -19.81 25.91 5.34
N ALA A 83 -21.09 25.64 5.62
CA ALA A 83 -21.80 24.45 5.12
C ALA A 83 -21.86 24.36 3.59
N ASP A 84 -22.10 25.49 2.90
CA ASP A 84 -22.17 25.52 1.44
C ASP A 84 -20.80 25.25 0.80
N GLU A 85 -19.73 25.76 1.42
CA GLU A 85 -18.37 25.50 0.98
C GLU A 85 -17.98 24.03 1.20
N LEU A 86 -18.29 23.48 2.38
CA LEU A 86 -18.09 22.06 2.68
C LEU A 86 -18.80 21.18 1.64
N ARG A 87 -20.05 21.49 1.31
CA ARG A 87 -20.81 20.76 0.29
C ARG A 87 -20.11 20.79 -1.06
N ARG A 88 -19.66 21.97 -1.50
CA ARG A 88 -18.91 22.12 -2.76
C ARG A 88 -17.63 21.29 -2.77
N ILE A 89 -16.87 21.30 -1.66
CA ILE A 89 -15.64 20.51 -1.52
C ILE A 89 -15.96 19.00 -1.63
N LEU A 90 -16.99 18.53 -0.93
CA LEU A 90 -17.40 17.12 -0.97
C LEU A 90 -17.88 16.70 -2.35
N ASP A 91 -18.66 17.53 -3.05
CA ASP A 91 -19.12 17.27 -4.41
C ASP A 91 -17.93 17.16 -5.39
N ASN A 92 -16.91 18.02 -5.23
CA ASN A 92 -15.67 17.98 -6.00
C ASN A 92 -14.87 16.69 -5.74
N LEU A 93 -14.69 16.33 -4.46
CA LEU A 93 -13.97 15.11 -4.08
C LEU A 93 -14.67 13.85 -4.58
N ARG A 94 -16.00 13.83 -4.56
CA ARG A 94 -16.80 12.70 -5.04
C ARG A 94 -16.55 12.38 -6.52
N GLN A 95 -16.18 13.37 -7.34
CA GLN A 95 -15.81 13.14 -8.74
C GLN A 95 -14.45 12.46 -8.91
N ASP A 96 -13.62 12.43 -7.86
CA ASP A 96 -12.31 11.81 -7.83
C ASP A 96 -12.18 10.84 -6.66
N GLN A 97 -12.50 9.57 -6.91
CA GLN A 97 -12.45 8.53 -5.89
C GLN A 97 -11.05 8.32 -5.29
N HIS A 98 -9.98 8.62 -6.02
CA HIS A 98 -8.63 8.50 -5.48
C HIS A 98 -8.30 9.65 -4.53
N ALA A 99 -8.76 10.87 -4.82
CA ALA A 99 -8.66 12.00 -3.88
C ALA A 99 -9.46 11.71 -2.61
N SER A 100 -10.65 11.15 -2.75
CA SER A 100 -11.50 10.74 -1.62
C SER A 100 -10.84 9.65 -0.77
N GLN A 101 -10.25 8.62 -1.40
CA GLN A 101 -9.47 7.59 -0.69
C GLN A 101 -8.28 8.21 0.04
N ALA A 102 -7.51 9.07 -0.63
CA ALA A 102 -6.36 9.75 -0.03
C ALA A 102 -6.76 10.58 1.18
N LEU A 103 -7.86 11.35 1.10
CA LEU A 103 -8.35 12.17 2.20
C LEU A 103 -8.65 11.33 3.45
N LEU A 104 -9.44 10.27 3.30
CA LEU A 104 -9.79 9.42 4.43
C LEU A 104 -8.57 8.67 4.97
N PHE A 105 -7.67 8.23 4.09
CA PHE A 105 -6.43 7.58 4.51
C PHE A 105 -5.54 8.51 5.32
N ASP A 106 -5.25 9.70 4.81
CA ASP A 106 -4.44 10.71 5.48
C ASP A 106 -5.04 11.10 6.82
N PHE A 107 -6.37 11.32 6.87
CA PHE A 107 -7.07 11.56 8.13
C PHE A 107 -6.86 10.42 9.13
N VAL A 108 -7.06 9.16 8.73
CA VAL A 108 -6.91 8.01 9.62
C VAL A 108 -5.48 7.90 10.14
N VAL A 109 -4.49 8.06 9.28
CA VAL A 109 -3.07 7.98 9.66
C VAL A 109 -2.71 9.09 10.64
N VAL A 110 -3.06 10.34 10.32
CA VAL A 110 -2.74 11.51 11.15
C VAL A 110 -3.53 11.48 12.46
N GLN A 111 -4.78 11.03 12.46
CA GLN A 111 -5.57 10.94 13.69
C GLN A 111 -5.04 9.83 14.61
N ARG A 112 -4.63 8.69 14.05
CA ARG A 112 -4.21 7.51 14.82
C ARG A 112 -2.82 7.60 15.41
N ILE A 113 -1.92 8.41 14.84
CA ILE A 113 -0.60 8.63 15.47
C ILE A 113 -0.74 9.29 16.85
N ALA A 114 -1.78 10.10 17.03
CA ALA A 114 -2.04 10.79 18.28
C ALA A 114 -2.80 9.93 19.30
N ARG A 115 -3.83 9.20 18.84
CA ARG A 115 -4.71 8.40 19.70
C ARG A 115 -5.50 7.36 18.89
N PRO A 116 -5.99 6.28 19.52
CA PRO A 116 -6.99 5.42 18.90
C PRO A 116 -8.22 6.21 18.39
N LEU A 117 -8.80 5.75 17.29
CA LEU A 117 -10.06 6.30 16.78
C LEU A 117 -11.19 6.01 17.78
N ASN A 118 -11.97 7.03 18.13
CA ASN A 118 -13.15 6.86 18.96
C ASN A 118 -14.41 6.66 18.09
N VAL A 119 -15.56 6.41 18.72
CA VAL A 119 -16.83 6.18 18.02
C VAL A 119 -17.18 7.33 17.08
N THR A 120 -16.99 8.57 17.53
CA THR A 120 -17.28 9.76 16.73
C THR A 120 -16.37 9.85 15.50
N ASP A 121 -15.08 9.51 15.61
CA ASP A 121 -14.17 9.47 14.46
C ASP A 121 -14.63 8.42 13.44
N ILE A 122 -15.08 7.25 13.91
CA ILE A 122 -15.58 6.15 13.06
C ILE A 122 -16.89 6.54 12.34
N GLU A 123 -17.83 7.17 13.05
CA GLU A 123 -19.08 7.65 12.48
C GLU A 123 -18.83 8.71 11.41
N ARG A 124 -17.94 9.68 11.68
CA ARG A 124 -17.56 10.71 10.71
C ARG A 124 -16.92 10.10 9.47
N LEU A 125 -15.98 9.16 9.64
CA LEU A 125 -15.36 8.45 8.53
C LEU A 125 -16.39 7.71 7.68
N SER A 126 -17.38 7.09 8.32
CA SER A 126 -18.48 6.42 7.62
C SER A 126 -19.34 7.38 6.82
N TRP A 127 -19.68 8.55 7.38
CA TRP A 127 -20.39 9.61 6.66
C TRP A 127 -19.59 10.18 5.50
N LEU A 128 -18.31 10.48 5.70
CA LEU A 128 -17.43 10.99 4.66
C LEU A 128 -17.26 9.99 3.53
N ALA A 129 -17.04 8.71 3.84
CA ALA A 129 -16.98 7.64 2.84
C ALA A 129 -18.26 7.61 2.00
N LYS A 130 -19.42 7.69 2.64
CA LYS A 130 -20.72 7.71 1.96
C LYS A 130 -20.90 8.96 1.09
N LEU A 131 -20.56 10.14 1.60
CA LEU A 131 -20.71 11.42 0.89
C LEU A 131 -19.76 11.54 -0.30
N THR A 132 -18.56 11.01 -0.17
CA THR A 132 -17.54 10.97 -1.24
C THR A 132 -17.72 9.78 -2.20
N GLY A 133 -18.70 8.90 -1.96
CA GLY A 133 -19.02 7.79 -2.85
C GLY A 133 -18.01 6.64 -2.81
N LEU A 134 -17.30 6.47 -1.70
CA LEU A 134 -16.44 5.32 -1.48
C LEU A 134 -17.26 4.07 -1.15
N ASN A 135 -16.87 2.95 -1.75
CA ASN A 135 -17.48 1.66 -1.50
C ASN A 135 -16.80 0.92 -0.33
N GLU A 136 -17.40 -0.20 0.08
CA GLU A 136 -16.89 -1.00 1.21
C GLU A 136 -15.48 -1.55 0.97
N GLU A 137 -15.16 -2.00 -0.24
CA GLU A 137 -13.81 -2.48 -0.62
C GLU A 137 -12.76 -1.37 -0.41
N GLN A 138 -13.06 -0.13 -0.81
CA GLN A 138 -12.18 1.02 -0.66
C GLN A 138 -12.00 1.40 0.83
N VAL A 139 -13.07 1.35 1.62
CA VAL A 139 -13.00 1.60 3.07
C VAL A 139 -12.19 0.49 3.77
N LEU A 140 -12.34 -0.77 3.37
CA LEU A 140 -11.52 -1.87 3.86
C LEU A 140 -10.04 -1.70 3.51
N HIS A 141 -9.72 -1.24 2.30
CA HIS A 141 -8.35 -0.88 1.93
C HIS A 141 -7.77 0.22 2.82
N ILE A 142 -8.54 1.27 3.12
CA ILE A 142 -8.10 2.34 4.03
C ILE A 142 -7.83 1.78 5.44
N SER A 143 -8.73 0.95 5.95
CA SER A 143 -8.57 0.29 7.25
C SER A 143 -7.32 -0.59 7.29
N PHE A 144 -7.15 -1.46 6.31
CA PHE A 144 -6.00 -2.36 6.20
C PHE A 144 -4.68 -1.59 6.16
N TRP A 145 -4.51 -0.70 5.17
CA TRP A 145 -3.23 -0.04 4.93
C TRP A 145 -2.85 0.94 6.03
N SER A 146 -3.83 1.58 6.68
CA SER A 146 -3.53 2.47 7.80
C SER A 146 -3.04 1.68 9.02
N GLN A 147 -3.57 0.47 9.24
CA GLN A 147 -3.10 -0.42 10.31
C GLN A 147 -1.69 -0.93 10.02
N GLN A 148 -1.43 -1.38 8.78
CA GLN A 148 -0.09 -1.80 8.37
C GLN A 148 0.93 -0.67 8.56
N LEU A 149 0.58 0.56 8.16
CA LEU A 149 1.47 1.72 8.26
C LEU A 149 1.82 2.05 9.70
N LEU A 150 0.85 1.90 10.60
CA LEU A 150 0.99 2.20 12.02
C LEU A 150 1.53 1.01 12.83
N GLY A 151 1.88 -0.11 12.18
CA GLY A 151 2.40 -1.31 12.84
C GLY A 151 1.37 -2.01 13.74
N ILE A 152 0.08 -1.87 13.45
CA ILE A 152 -1.00 -2.43 14.25
C ILE A 152 -1.27 -3.86 13.76
N THR A 153 -0.94 -4.84 14.60
CA THR A 153 -1.09 -6.26 14.27
C THR A 153 -2.56 -6.67 14.32
N ILE A 154 -3.16 -6.90 13.16
CA ILE A 154 -4.50 -7.48 13.00
C ILE A 154 -4.37 -8.70 12.08
N PRO A 155 -5.07 -9.81 12.37
CA PRO A 155 -5.03 -11.00 11.52
C PRO A 155 -5.35 -10.66 10.07
N LEU A 156 -4.51 -11.11 9.15
CA LEU A 156 -4.69 -10.85 7.71
C LEU A 156 -6.06 -11.37 7.26
N GLU A 157 -6.53 -12.48 7.82
CA GLU A 157 -7.78 -13.17 7.47
C GLU A 157 -9.00 -12.25 7.51
N ASN A 158 -8.98 -11.19 8.32
CA ASN A 158 -10.03 -10.15 8.38
C ASN A 158 -10.16 -9.35 7.06
N PHE A 159 -9.18 -9.45 6.17
CA PHE A 159 -9.05 -8.71 4.91
C PHE A 159 -9.07 -9.63 3.68
N ALA A 160 -9.51 -10.89 3.83
CA ALA A 160 -9.58 -11.84 2.71
C ALA A 160 -10.42 -11.34 1.53
N SER A 161 -11.47 -10.55 1.78
CA SER A 161 -12.37 -10.02 0.74
C SER A 161 -11.71 -9.05 -0.23
N ILE A 162 -10.60 -8.41 0.17
CA ILE A 162 -9.85 -7.45 -0.66
C ILE A 162 -8.57 -8.04 -1.26
N ALA A 163 -8.28 -9.31 -0.96
CA ALA A 163 -7.16 -10.04 -1.53
C ALA A 163 -7.49 -10.50 -2.96
N LYS A 164 -6.51 -10.39 -3.87
CA LYS A 164 -6.65 -10.75 -5.28
C LYS A 164 -5.53 -11.67 -5.72
N LYS A 165 -5.88 -12.79 -6.35
CA LYS A 165 -4.92 -13.74 -6.93
C LYS A 165 -4.02 -13.07 -7.97
N VAL A 166 -2.73 -13.35 -7.90
CA VAL A 166 -1.75 -12.89 -8.88
C VAL A 166 -1.66 -13.87 -10.05
N ASN A 167 -1.63 -13.33 -11.27
CA ASN A 167 -1.38 -14.16 -12.45
C ASN A 167 0.13 -14.39 -12.62
N ILE A 168 0.51 -15.66 -12.68
CA ILE A 168 1.90 -16.11 -12.77
C ILE A 168 2.12 -16.69 -14.17
N THR A 169 3.14 -16.16 -14.87
CA THR A 169 3.48 -16.62 -16.22
C THR A 169 4.65 -17.60 -16.17
N ALA A 170 4.49 -18.69 -16.92
CA ALA A 170 5.50 -19.72 -17.10
C ALA A 170 6.49 -19.37 -18.22
N LEU A 171 7.79 -19.54 -17.95
CA LEU A 171 8.84 -19.60 -18.98
C LEU A 171 9.67 -20.87 -18.75
N GLU A 172 9.69 -21.77 -19.72
CA GLU A 172 10.54 -22.97 -19.68
C GLU A 172 11.93 -22.63 -20.24
N LEU A 173 12.98 -22.96 -19.48
CA LEU A 173 14.36 -22.85 -19.94
C LEU A 173 15.09 -24.18 -19.79
N SER A 174 15.95 -24.49 -20.75
CA SER A 174 16.85 -25.65 -20.71
C SER A 174 18.15 -25.37 -19.94
N TYR A 175 18.37 -24.12 -19.50
CA TYR A 175 19.55 -23.66 -18.77
C TYR A 175 19.20 -22.41 -17.93
N LEU A 176 19.71 -22.33 -16.71
CA LEU A 176 19.62 -21.14 -15.85
C LEU A 176 20.76 -20.16 -16.19
N PRO A 177 20.51 -19.04 -16.87
CA PRO A 177 21.48 -17.94 -16.82
C PRO A 177 21.53 -17.40 -15.39
N ASN A 178 22.72 -16.92 -14.96
CA ASN A 178 23.01 -16.31 -13.65
C ASN A 178 21.75 -15.85 -12.92
N ALA A 179 21.44 -16.49 -11.78
CA ALA A 179 20.18 -16.34 -11.06
C ALA A 179 19.81 -14.84 -10.91
N PRO A 180 18.57 -14.44 -11.28
CA PRO A 180 18.13 -13.07 -11.11
C PRO A 180 18.11 -12.68 -9.62
N ASP A 181 18.35 -11.40 -9.34
CA ASP A 181 18.65 -10.85 -8.01
C ASP A 181 17.63 -11.21 -6.89
N ASN A 182 16.40 -11.62 -7.25
CA ASN A 182 15.33 -12.02 -6.32
C ASN A 182 14.69 -13.37 -6.70
N ALA A 183 15.47 -14.46 -6.70
CA ALA A 183 15.05 -15.79 -7.14
C ALA A 183 14.04 -16.53 -6.22
N THR A 184 13.63 -15.92 -5.11
CA THR A 184 12.85 -16.57 -4.05
C THR A 184 11.34 -16.37 -4.27
N PHE A 185 10.55 -17.42 -4.05
CA PHE A 185 9.10 -17.30 -4.04
C PHE A 185 8.65 -16.44 -2.83
N PRO A 186 7.67 -15.52 -3.00
CA PRO A 186 7.28 -14.62 -1.94
C PRO A 186 6.66 -15.32 -0.73
N GLN A 187 6.84 -14.75 0.45
CA GLN A 187 6.32 -15.25 1.72
C GLN A 187 5.02 -14.55 2.12
N LYS A 188 4.16 -15.21 2.90
CA LYS A 188 2.96 -14.57 3.48
C LYS A 188 3.39 -13.39 4.36
N GLY A 189 2.79 -12.23 4.14
CA GLY A 189 3.11 -10.98 4.83
C GLY A 189 4.20 -10.15 4.16
N GLU A 190 4.90 -10.68 3.15
CA GLU A 190 5.96 -9.95 2.46
C GLU A 190 5.41 -8.75 1.68
N PHE A 191 6.06 -7.60 1.81
CA PHE A 191 5.77 -6.40 1.01
C PHE A 191 6.56 -6.46 -0.30
N LEU A 192 5.85 -6.47 -1.43
CA LEU A 192 6.43 -6.47 -2.76
C LEU A 192 6.29 -5.08 -3.36
N THR A 193 7.39 -4.47 -3.80
CA THR A 193 7.36 -3.25 -4.62
C THR A 193 6.91 -3.56 -6.05
N GLN A 194 6.40 -2.56 -6.76
CA GLN A 194 6.16 -2.65 -8.20
C GLN A 194 7.43 -3.13 -8.93
N GLY A 195 7.29 -4.16 -9.77
CA GLY A 195 8.44 -4.73 -10.46
C GLY A 195 8.20 -6.13 -11.02
N ARG A 196 9.27 -6.69 -11.59
CA ARG A 196 9.32 -8.05 -12.10
C ARG A 196 9.97 -8.95 -11.05
N TYR A 197 9.25 -9.99 -10.64
CA TYR A 197 9.75 -11.02 -9.74
C TYR A 197 9.93 -12.30 -10.54
N VAL A 198 11.06 -12.98 -10.34
CA VAL A 198 11.35 -14.24 -11.02
C VAL A 198 11.70 -15.25 -9.95
N TYR A 199 10.96 -16.35 -9.87
CA TYR A 199 11.32 -17.44 -8.96
C TYR A 199 11.57 -18.72 -9.74
N VAL A 200 12.51 -19.50 -9.23
CA VAL A 200 12.95 -20.76 -9.85
C VAL A 200 12.22 -21.90 -9.14
N ARG A 201 11.58 -22.78 -9.92
CA ARG A 201 11.14 -24.08 -9.43
C ARG A 201 12.01 -25.16 -10.05
N GLU A 202 12.68 -25.91 -9.19
CA GLU A 202 13.35 -27.14 -9.58
C GLU A 202 12.29 -28.22 -9.84
N ASN A 203 12.26 -28.76 -11.05
CA ASN A 203 11.45 -29.93 -11.37
C ASN A 203 12.35 -31.16 -11.42
N SER A 204 12.35 -31.95 -10.34
CA SER A 204 12.87 -33.31 -10.40
C SER A 204 11.88 -34.17 -11.20
N PHE A 205 12.18 -34.46 -12.46
CA PHE A 205 11.42 -35.46 -13.21
C PHE A 205 11.72 -36.83 -12.61
N GLU A 206 10.72 -37.50 -12.02
CA GLU A 206 10.82 -38.94 -11.74
C GLU A 206 10.92 -39.65 -13.10
N ALA A 207 12.13 -40.06 -13.47
CA ALA A 207 12.34 -40.84 -14.69
C ALA A 207 11.46 -42.09 -14.63
N LYS A 208 10.65 -42.32 -15.67
CA LYS A 208 9.89 -43.58 -15.80
C LYS A 208 10.88 -44.75 -15.65
N PRO A 209 10.57 -45.78 -14.85
CA PRO A 209 11.45 -46.94 -14.72
C PRO A 209 11.59 -47.58 -16.11
N GLY A 210 12.79 -47.48 -16.69
CA GLY A 210 13.10 -47.98 -18.04
C GLY A 210 13.84 -47.01 -18.97
N TRP A 211 13.98 -45.73 -18.62
CA TRP A 211 14.70 -44.71 -19.43
C TRP A 211 16.01 -44.22 -18.82
N VAL A 212 16.53 -44.91 -17.81
CA VAL A 212 17.83 -44.56 -17.21
C VAL A 212 18.93 -45.29 -17.99
N ASN A 213 19.86 -44.50 -18.54
CA ASN A 213 21.10 -44.86 -19.24
C ASN A 213 21.04 -45.00 -20.76
N ILE A 214 21.36 -43.91 -21.48
CA ILE A 214 22.42 -43.97 -22.53
C ILE A 214 23.34 -42.73 -22.49
N LEU A 215 22.91 -41.57 -21.99
CA LEU A 215 23.80 -40.42 -21.77
C LEU A 215 23.49 -39.81 -20.40
N GLY A 216 24.41 -39.95 -19.44
CA GLY A 216 24.28 -39.56 -18.03
C GLY A 216 24.20 -38.05 -17.78
N VAL A 217 23.28 -37.37 -18.45
CA VAL A 217 22.88 -36.00 -18.13
C VAL A 217 21.44 -36.09 -17.65
N LEU A 218 21.27 -36.16 -16.32
CA LEU A 218 20.02 -35.69 -15.71
C LEU A 218 19.93 -34.21 -16.08
N ALA A 219 19.26 -33.91 -17.19
CA ALA A 219 18.99 -32.53 -17.55
C ALA A 219 17.98 -32.02 -16.53
N GLU A 220 18.49 -31.41 -15.46
CA GLU A 220 17.70 -30.62 -14.52
C GLU A 220 16.97 -29.57 -15.34
N LYS A 221 15.66 -29.77 -15.52
CA LYS A 221 14.81 -28.79 -16.17
C LYS A 221 14.38 -27.80 -15.11
N TYR A 222 14.87 -26.58 -15.25
CA TYR A 222 14.46 -25.47 -14.41
C TYR A 222 13.25 -24.79 -15.04
N ILE A 223 12.24 -24.61 -14.21
CA ILE A 223 11.10 -23.84 -14.58
C ILE A 223 11.25 -22.45 -13.96
N LEU A 224 11.35 -21.43 -14.81
CA LEU A 224 11.28 -20.05 -14.36
C LEU A 224 9.83 -19.58 -14.36
N ARG A 225 9.44 -18.93 -13.27
CA ARG A 225 8.17 -18.23 -13.16
C ARG A 225 8.42 -16.76 -13.03
N THR A 226 7.76 -16.00 -13.89
CA THR A 226 7.82 -14.55 -13.83
C THR A 226 6.47 -14.00 -13.40
N VAL A 227 6.50 -13.11 -12.42
CA VAL A 227 5.35 -12.36 -11.93
C VAL A 227 5.61 -10.88 -12.13
N TYR A 228 4.63 -10.17 -12.67
CA TYR A 228 4.68 -8.72 -12.81
C TYR A 228 3.75 -8.08 -11.78
N ILE A 229 4.34 -7.48 -10.75
CA ILE A 229 3.62 -6.70 -9.75
C ILE A 229 3.47 -5.29 -10.30
N ARG A 230 2.25 -4.93 -10.71
CA ARG A 230 1.94 -3.63 -11.33
C ARG A 230 1.84 -2.48 -10.33
N GLN A 231 1.58 -2.81 -9.06
CA GLN A 231 1.40 -1.89 -7.95
C GLN A 231 1.94 -2.58 -6.71
N SER A 232 2.64 -1.83 -5.85
CA SER A 232 3.16 -2.37 -4.59
C SER A 232 2.05 -3.03 -3.78
N CYS A 233 2.36 -4.08 -3.03
CA CYS A 233 1.36 -4.90 -2.37
C CYS A 233 1.93 -5.69 -1.18
N ILE A 234 1.05 -6.26 -0.36
CA ILE A 234 1.40 -7.29 0.62
C ILE A 234 0.89 -8.64 0.12
N VAL A 235 1.73 -9.67 0.26
CA VAL A 235 1.36 -11.06 0.01
C VAL A 235 0.41 -11.53 1.11
N PHE A 236 -0.83 -11.76 0.73
CA PHE A 236 -1.91 -12.11 1.65
C PHE A 236 -1.84 -13.58 2.07
N ASN A 237 -1.72 -14.47 1.08
CA ASN A 237 -1.72 -15.90 1.29
C ASN A 237 -1.00 -16.61 0.14
N ILE A 238 -0.46 -17.79 0.44
CA ILE A 238 0.10 -18.72 -0.55
C ILE A 238 -0.89 -19.88 -0.69
N ILE A 239 -1.29 -20.17 -1.93
CA ILE A 239 -2.29 -21.18 -2.26
C ILE A 239 -1.69 -22.16 -3.24
N MET A 240 -1.97 -23.45 -3.07
CA MET A 240 -1.63 -24.45 -4.09
C MET A 240 -2.74 -24.48 -5.14
N ASP A 241 -2.39 -24.22 -6.40
CA ASP A 241 -3.31 -24.29 -7.52
C ASP A 241 -3.55 -25.76 -7.93
N GLU A 242 -4.67 -26.31 -7.49
CA GLU A 242 -5.11 -27.67 -7.81
C GLU A 242 -5.46 -27.89 -9.28
N VAL A 243 -5.77 -26.84 -10.05
CA VAL A 243 -6.01 -27.00 -11.49
C VAL A 243 -4.69 -27.35 -12.17
N LYS A 244 -3.60 -26.72 -11.73
CA LYS A 244 -2.26 -26.95 -12.26
C LYS A 244 -1.61 -28.23 -11.74
N SER A 245 -2.07 -28.80 -10.62
CA SER A 245 -1.61 -30.13 -10.14
C SER A 245 -1.97 -31.29 -11.07
N ARG A 246 -2.88 -31.08 -12.03
CA ARG A 246 -3.25 -32.07 -13.05
C ARG A 246 -2.28 -32.13 -14.23
N ASP A 247 -1.37 -31.17 -14.36
CA ASP A 247 -0.31 -31.22 -15.35
C ASP A 247 0.95 -31.82 -14.72
N SER A 248 1.51 -32.83 -15.39
CA SER A 248 2.77 -33.50 -15.06
C SER A 248 3.95 -32.54 -14.81
N ASN A 249 3.87 -31.31 -15.32
CA ASN A 249 4.87 -30.27 -15.15
C ASN A 249 4.88 -29.62 -13.74
N TYR A 250 3.89 -29.90 -12.87
CA TYR A 250 3.73 -29.15 -11.61
C TYR A 250 3.88 -29.98 -10.32
N GLY A 251 4.29 -31.25 -10.43
CA GLY A 251 4.50 -32.14 -9.29
C GLY A 251 3.20 -32.48 -8.53
N LYS A 252 3.28 -33.40 -7.56
CA LYS A 252 2.12 -33.95 -6.83
C LYS A 252 1.32 -32.89 -6.04
N ASN A 253 1.94 -31.75 -5.71
CA ASN A 253 1.34 -30.71 -4.87
C ASN A 253 0.76 -29.52 -5.67
N GLY A 254 0.89 -29.48 -7.00
CA GLY A 254 0.43 -28.35 -7.82
C GLY A 254 1.39 -27.16 -7.89
N GLU A 255 0.92 -26.04 -8.43
CA GLU A 255 1.70 -24.80 -8.52
C GLU A 255 1.42 -23.88 -7.34
N PRO A 256 2.43 -23.38 -6.60
CA PRO A 256 2.21 -22.31 -5.64
C PRO A 256 1.82 -21.02 -6.37
N VAL A 257 0.65 -20.50 -6.06
CA VAL A 257 0.19 -19.16 -6.41
C VAL A 257 0.01 -18.35 -5.14
N PHE A 258 -0.15 -17.05 -5.26
CA PHE A 258 -0.37 -16.20 -4.10
C PHE A 258 -1.39 -15.12 -4.39
N ASP A 259 -2.10 -14.74 -3.33
CA ASP A 259 -3.01 -13.61 -3.32
C ASP A 259 -2.29 -12.39 -2.75
N ILE A 260 -2.65 -11.21 -3.24
CA ILE A 260 -2.09 -9.95 -2.77
C ILE A 260 -3.18 -8.98 -2.36
N ILE A 261 -2.89 -8.13 -1.39
CA ILE A 261 -3.63 -6.90 -1.15
C ILE A 261 -2.80 -5.78 -1.76
N LYS A 262 -3.33 -5.12 -2.79
CA LYS A 262 -2.65 -4.03 -3.50
C LYS A 262 -2.66 -2.76 -2.65
N LEU A 263 -1.56 -2.01 -2.69
CA LEU A 263 -1.47 -0.65 -2.17
C LEU A 263 -2.18 0.28 -3.17
N PRO A 264 -3.29 0.92 -2.79
CA PRO A 264 -3.97 1.88 -3.66
C PRO A 264 -3.01 3.00 -4.09
N PRO A 265 -3.03 3.42 -5.36
CA PRO A 265 -2.21 4.54 -5.84
C PRO A 265 -2.42 5.83 -5.05
N ALA A 266 -3.60 6.01 -4.46
CA ALA A 266 -3.93 7.14 -3.60
C ALA A 266 -3.01 7.25 -2.36
N PHE A 267 -2.37 6.16 -1.93
CA PHE A 267 -1.58 6.09 -0.70
C PHE A 267 -0.07 6.16 -0.98
N CYS A 268 0.34 6.46 -2.23
CA CYS A 268 1.72 6.39 -2.68
C CYS A 268 2.70 7.19 -1.81
N VAL A 269 2.30 8.35 -1.27
CA VAL A 269 3.15 9.16 -0.36
C VAL A 269 3.66 8.39 0.85
N TRP A 270 2.90 7.37 1.28
CA TRP A 270 3.22 6.54 2.43
C TRP A 270 4.04 5.31 2.09
N GLN A 271 4.33 5.07 0.80
CA GLN A 271 5.09 3.92 0.33
C GLN A 271 6.47 3.84 0.97
N SER A 272 7.16 4.98 1.10
CA SER A 272 8.48 5.09 1.75
C SER A 272 8.46 4.68 3.23
N PHE A 273 7.29 4.62 3.86
CA PHE A 273 7.15 4.18 5.26
C PHE A 273 6.84 2.68 5.39
N PHE A 274 6.34 2.04 4.32
CA PHE A 274 6.14 0.58 4.29
C PHE A 274 7.44 -0.18 4.01
N TYR A 275 8.52 0.49 3.61
CA TYR A 275 9.83 -0.11 3.33
C TYR A 275 10.60 -0.54 4.60
N ARG A 276 9.90 -0.77 5.72
CA ARG A 276 10.50 -1.47 6.85
C ARG A 276 10.55 -2.95 6.48
N GLU A 277 11.70 -3.57 6.67
CA GLU A 277 11.80 -5.02 6.86
C GLU A 277 10.80 -5.38 7.97
N LEU A 278 9.57 -5.73 7.58
CA LEU A 278 8.58 -6.25 8.50
C LEU A 278 9.17 -7.58 9.00
N PRO A 279 9.29 -7.77 10.32
CA PRO A 279 9.87 -8.98 10.89
C PRO A 279 9.11 -10.24 10.47
#